data_AF-A0A516WYG4-F1
#
_entry.id   AF-A0A516WYG4-F1
#
_cell.length_a   1.000
_cell.length_b   1.000
_cell.length_c   1.000
_cell.angle_alpha   90.00
_cell.angle_beta   90.00
_cell.angle_gamma   90.00
#
_symmetry.space_group_name_H-M   'P 1'
#
loop_
_entity.id
_entity.type
_entity.pdbx_description
1 polymer ?
#
loop_
_entity_poly.entity_id
_entity_poly.type
_entity_poly.pdbx_seq_one_letter_code
_entity_poly.pdbx_strand_id
1 'polypeptide(L)'
;MRRTCATVLSDQLAREDAAEDARTLSPDDRTTCPLHRRWIHQCVASPTHVNAITRHRWCRQCAVPLTVTVDEIARTVTMVCPSCGDGGSPATTRLVSACCASLGEASNHTSRTGA
;
A
#
# COMPACT_ATOMS: atom_id res chain seq x y z
N MET A 1 11.30 -18.57 -13.86
CA MET A 1 11.36 -17.72 -12.65
C MET A 1 10.07 -16.93 -12.32
N ARG A 2 8.89 -17.23 -12.91
CA ARG A 2 7.62 -16.52 -12.57
C ARG A 2 6.73 -17.24 -11.54
N ARG A 3 7.02 -18.51 -11.21
CA ARG A 3 6.14 -19.34 -10.35
C ARG A 3 6.28 -19.06 -8.84
N THR A 4 7.43 -18.61 -8.36
CA THR A 4 7.70 -18.41 -6.92
C THR A 4 7.15 -17.10 -6.36
N CYS A 5 7.19 -16.00 -7.14
CA CYS A 5 6.69 -14.70 -6.69
C CYS A 5 5.15 -14.68 -6.54
N ALA A 6 4.44 -15.44 -7.38
CA ALA A 6 2.98 -15.59 -7.29
C ALA A 6 2.53 -16.34 -6.03
N THR A 7 3.30 -17.33 -5.58
CA THR A 7 3.02 -18.08 -4.34
C THR A 7 3.20 -17.20 -3.11
N VAL A 8 4.30 -16.44 -3.03
CA VAL A 8 4.57 -15.53 -1.90
C VAL A 8 3.45 -14.53 -1.68
N LEU A 9 3.00 -13.87 -2.75
CA LEU A 9 1.92 -12.90 -2.66
C LEU A 9 0.60 -13.56 -2.24
N SER A 10 0.32 -14.76 -2.75
CA SER A 10 -0.89 -15.51 -2.39
C SER A 10 -0.87 -15.94 -0.92
N ASP A 11 0.28 -16.39 -0.41
CA ASP A 11 0.48 -16.75 0.99
C ASP A 11 0.33 -15.53 1.89
N GLN A 12 0.89 -14.38 1.50
CA GLN A 12 0.75 -13.14 2.26
C GLN A 12 -0.70 -12.65 2.30
N LEU A 13 -1.41 -12.69 1.17
CA LEU A 13 -2.84 -12.39 1.12
C LEU A 13 -3.63 -13.26 2.11
N ALA A 14 -3.42 -14.57 2.10
CA ALA A 14 -4.11 -15.50 2.98
C ALA A 14 -3.75 -15.28 4.47
N ARG A 15 -2.49 -14.94 4.77
CA ARG A 15 -2.05 -14.59 6.13
C ARG A 15 -2.72 -13.32 6.64
N GLU A 16 -2.80 -12.29 5.80
CA GLU A 16 -3.46 -11.03 6.16
C GLU A 16 -4.95 -11.24 6.36
N ASP A 17 -5.63 -12.02 5.50
CA ASP A 17 -7.05 -12.37 5.67
C ASP A 17 -7.29 -13.05 7.03
N ALA A 18 -6.47 -14.07 7.38
CA ALA A 18 -6.58 -14.74 8.67
C ALA A 18 -6.28 -13.82 9.86
N ALA A 19 -5.34 -12.88 9.71
CA ALA A 19 -4.99 -11.92 10.75
C ALA A 19 -6.09 -10.87 10.98
N GLU A 20 -6.80 -10.47 9.92
CA GLU A 20 -8.00 -9.61 9.99
C GLU A 20 -9.16 -10.32 10.69
N ASP A 21 -9.43 -11.58 10.33
CA ASP A 21 -10.46 -12.40 10.97
C ASP A 21 -10.18 -12.57 12.48
N ALA A 22 -8.89 -12.73 12.84
CA ALA A 22 -8.42 -12.77 14.22
C ALA A 22 -8.38 -11.39 14.91
N ARG A 23 -8.69 -10.30 14.19
CA ARG A 23 -8.62 -8.89 14.66
C ARG A 23 -7.23 -8.46 15.15
N THR A 24 -6.19 -9.10 14.63
CA THR A 24 -4.79 -8.77 14.90
C THR A 24 -4.17 -7.85 13.84
N LEU A 25 -4.87 -7.66 12.72
CA LEU A 25 -4.50 -6.76 11.64
C LEU A 25 -5.68 -5.86 11.29
N SER A 26 -5.43 -4.55 11.16
CA SER A 26 -6.40 -3.62 10.61
C SER A 26 -6.36 -3.66 9.08
N PRO A 27 -7.50 -3.52 8.38
CA PRO A 27 -7.51 -3.43 6.92
C PRO A 27 -6.67 -2.29 6.35
N ASP A 28 -6.54 -1.19 7.07
CA ASP A 28 -5.71 -0.05 6.68
C ASP A 28 -4.20 -0.34 6.76
N ASP A 29 -3.80 -1.39 7.48
CA ASP A 29 -2.41 -1.76 7.74
C ASP A 29 -1.91 -2.91 6.84
N ARG A 30 -2.76 -3.41 5.92
CA ARG A 30 -2.38 -4.46 4.97
C ARG A 30 -1.24 -4.01 4.06
N THR A 31 -0.28 -4.90 3.84
CA THR A 31 0.81 -4.73 2.89
C THR A 31 0.43 -5.21 1.49
N THR A 32 -0.66 -5.95 1.35
CA THR A 32 -1.22 -6.38 0.07
C THR A 32 -2.59 -5.78 -0.18
N CYS A 33 -2.95 -5.67 -1.46
CA CYS A 33 -4.26 -5.25 -1.90
C CYS A 33 -5.08 -6.49 -2.30
N PRO A 34 -6.12 -6.85 -1.53
CA PRO A 34 -6.97 -8.01 -1.85
C PRO A 34 -7.76 -7.81 -3.14
N LEU A 35 -8.12 -6.56 -3.47
CA LEU A 35 -8.89 -6.23 -4.67
C LEU A 35 -8.12 -6.50 -5.96
N HIS A 36 -6.86 -6.04 -6.04
CA HIS A 36 -6.03 -6.20 -7.23
C HIS A 36 -5.14 -7.44 -7.16
N ARG A 37 -5.08 -8.12 -6.01
CA ARG A 37 -4.16 -9.21 -5.68
C ARG A 37 -2.72 -8.86 -6.05
N ARG A 38 -2.24 -7.76 -5.46
CA ARG A 38 -0.88 -7.19 -5.63
C ARG A 38 -0.35 -6.71 -4.29
N TRP A 39 0.94 -6.42 -4.22
CA TRP A 39 1.46 -5.60 -3.13
C TRP A 39 0.82 -4.20 -3.18
N ILE A 40 0.46 -3.61 -2.04
CA ILE A 40 -0.30 -2.35 -2.02
C ILE A 40 0.47 -1.20 -2.69
N HIS A 41 1.81 -1.17 -2.56
CA HIS A 41 2.65 -0.17 -3.24
C HIS A 41 2.54 -0.23 -4.77
N GLN A 42 2.16 -1.37 -5.35
CA GLN A 42 2.01 -1.56 -6.80
C GLN A 42 0.65 -1.10 -7.34
N CYS A 43 -0.33 -0.81 -6.48
CA CYS A 43 -1.67 -0.39 -6.91
C CYS A 43 -2.19 0.86 -6.21
N VAL A 44 -1.54 1.38 -5.17
CA VAL A 44 -2.00 2.53 -4.39
C VAL A 44 -2.25 3.82 -5.22
N ALA A 45 -1.57 3.97 -6.36
CA ALA A 45 -1.82 5.07 -7.30
C ALA A 45 -3.15 4.92 -8.10
N SER A 46 -3.78 3.75 -8.07
CA SER A 46 -5.05 3.49 -8.74
C SER A 46 -6.17 4.42 -8.21
N PRO A 47 -7.01 4.98 -9.09
CA PRO A 47 -8.19 5.75 -8.68
C PRO A 47 -9.14 4.97 -7.76
N THR A 48 -9.15 3.63 -7.86
CA THR A 48 -9.99 2.74 -7.05
C THR A 48 -9.71 2.85 -5.54
N HIS A 49 -8.53 3.32 -5.14
CA HIS A 49 -8.15 3.48 -3.74
C HIS A 49 -8.36 4.91 -3.22
N VAL A 50 -8.95 5.80 -4.00
CA VAL A 50 -9.30 7.15 -3.50
C VAL A 50 -10.61 7.09 -2.74
N ASN A 51 -10.64 7.59 -1.51
CA ASN A 51 -11.86 7.73 -0.73
C ASN A 51 -11.89 9.05 0.04
N ALA A 52 -12.81 9.94 -0.37
CA ALA A 52 -12.97 11.26 0.24
C ALA A 52 -13.51 11.22 1.68
N ILE A 53 -14.31 10.22 2.01
CA ILE A 53 -14.96 10.08 3.33
C ILE A 53 -13.95 9.63 4.38
N THR A 54 -13.22 8.54 4.10
CA THR A 54 -12.17 8.02 5.01
C THR A 54 -10.88 8.83 4.93
N ARG A 55 -10.79 9.78 3.99
CA ARG A 55 -9.59 10.55 3.63
C ARG A 55 -8.43 9.71 3.12
N HIS A 56 -8.72 8.52 2.61
CA HIS A 56 -7.71 7.69 1.98
C HIS A 56 -7.32 8.34 0.64
N ARG A 57 -6.04 8.77 0.54
CA ARG A 57 -5.48 9.44 -0.65
C ARG A 57 -6.29 10.68 -1.08
N TRP A 58 -6.81 11.45 -0.13
CA TRP A 58 -7.67 12.60 -0.42
C TRP A 58 -7.24 13.87 0.33
N CYS A 59 -7.11 14.98 -0.40
CA CYS A 59 -6.93 16.30 0.19
C CYS A 59 -8.30 16.91 0.55
N ARG A 60 -8.56 17.13 1.85
CA ARG A 60 -9.81 17.75 2.31
C ARG A 60 -9.93 19.22 1.88
N GLN A 61 -8.82 19.97 1.91
CA GLN A 61 -8.85 21.41 1.62
C GLN A 61 -9.14 21.69 0.15
N CYS A 62 -8.44 20.99 -0.74
CA CYS A 62 -8.59 21.19 -2.19
C CYS A 62 -9.68 20.31 -2.81
N ALA A 63 -10.24 19.36 -2.05
CA ALA A 63 -11.22 18.39 -2.51
C ALA A 63 -10.78 17.63 -3.78
N VAL A 64 -9.53 17.16 -3.77
CA VAL A 64 -8.93 16.40 -4.88
C VAL A 64 -8.15 15.17 -4.37
N PRO A 65 -7.98 14.14 -5.22
CA PRO A 65 -7.09 13.02 -4.92
C PRO A 65 -5.64 13.46 -4.78
N LEU A 66 -4.89 12.81 -3.89
CA LEU A 66 -3.45 13.02 -3.78
C LEU A 66 -2.71 12.34 -4.94
N THR A 67 -1.66 12.99 -5.44
CA THR A 67 -0.67 12.37 -6.31
C THR A 67 0.18 11.42 -5.48
N VAL A 68 0.43 10.23 -5.99
CA VAL A 68 1.23 9.20 -5.32
C VAL A 68 2.53 9.00 -6.08
N THR A 69 3.65 9.03 -5.37
CA THR A 69 4.97 8.69 -5.89
C THR A 69 5.53 7.53 -5.08
N VAL A 70 5.98 6.48 -5.76
CA VAL A 70 6.59 5.30 -5.15
C VAL A 70 8.02 5.21 -5.66
N ASP A 71 8.98 5.28 -4.74
CA ASP A 71 10.38 5.01 -5.01
C ASP A 71 10.73 3.63 -4.43
N GLU A 72 10.80 2.63 -5.32
CA GLU A 72 11.10 1.25 -4.94
C GLU A 72 12.57 1.05 -4.55
N ILE A 73 13.48 1.92 -5.01
CA ILE A 73 14.91 1.84 -4.70
C ILE A 73 15.17 2.42 -3.30
N ALA A 74 14.67 3.63 -3.04
CA ALA A 74 14.78 4.28 -1.73
C ALA A 74 13.80 3.69 -0.70
N ARG A 75 12.85 2.87 -1.13
CA ARG A 75 11.74 2.30 -0.33
C ARG A 75 10.90 3.37 0.36
N THR A 76 10.60 4.44 -0.38
CA THR A 76 9.80 5.55 0.14
C THR A 76 8.55 5.74 -0.70
N VAL A 77 7.48 6.19 -0.03
CA VAL A 77 6.22 6.55 -0.68
C VAL A 77 5.83 7.94 -0.21
N THR A 78 5.47 8.80 -1.15
CA THR A 78 4.98 10.14 -0.85
C THR A 78 3.62 10.37 -1.49
N MET A 79 2.79 11.15 -0.79
CA MET A 79 1.45 11.52 -1.24
C MET A 79 1.23 13.01 -1.02
N VAL A 80 0.97 13.74 -2.09
CA VAL A 80 0.90 15.21 -2.07
C VAL A 80 -0.29 15.69 -2.88
N CYS A 81 -0.97 16.75 -2.43
CA CYS A 81 -2.01 17.38 -3.22
C CYS A 81 -1.35 18.13 -4.39
N PRO A 82 -1.83 17.93 -5.63
CA PRO A 82 -1.30 18.66 -6.78
C PRO A 82 -1.58 20.17 -6.72
N SER A 83 -2.50 20.63 -5.87
CA SER A 83 -2.89 22.04 -5.76
C SER A 83 -2.18 22.78 -4.62
N CYS A 84 -2.21 22.24 -3.39
CA CYS A 84 -1.64 22.93 -2.22
C CYS A 84 -0.29 22.35 -1.74
N GLY A 85 0.18 21.24 -2.32
CA GLY A 85 1.39 20.54 -1.89
C GLY A 85 1.25 19.76 -0.57
N ASP A 86 0.30 20.11 0.29
CA ASP A 86 -0.07 19.34 1.48
C ASP A 86 -1.06 18.21 1.13
N GLY A 87 -1.44 17.39 2.08
CA GLY A 87 -2.29 16.21 1.88
C GLY A 87 -2.27 15.29 3.08
N GLY A 88 -1.64 15.74 4.17
CA GLY A 88 -1.51 15.00 5.41
C GLY A 88 -2.88 14.69 5.99
N SER A 89 -3.07 13.41 6.30
CA SER A 89 -4.15 12.96 7.15
C SER A 89 -3.70 11.68 7.85
N PRO A 90 -4.23 11.33 9.02
CA PRO A 90 -3.99 10.03 9.65
C PRO A 90 -4.19 8.85 8.69
N ALA A 91 -5.19 8.90 7.79
CA ALA A 91 -5.41 7.86 6.79
C ALA A 91 -4.29 7.83 5.74
N THR A 92 -3.87 9.00 5.24
CA THR A 92 -2.72 9.12 4.33
C THR A 92 -1.44 8.61 4.98
N THR A 93 -1.17 8.97 6.23
CA THR A 93 0.02 8.53 6.98
C THR A 93 0.05 7.03 7.17
N ARG A 94 -1.09 6.41 7.54
CA ARG A 94 -1.20 4.95 7.64
C ARG A 94 -0.96 4.27 6.31
N LEU A 95 -1.57 4.79 5.24
CA LEU A 95 -1.39 4.26 3.90
C LEU A 95 0.08 4.34 3.44
N VAL A 96 0.75 5.46 3.69
CA VAL A 96 2.19 5.59 3.42
C VAL A 96 2.99 4.55 4.21
N SER A 97 2.69 4.37 5.50
CA SER A 97 3.32 3.33 6.34
C SER A 97 3.10 1.91 5.78
N ALA A 98 1.86 1.58 5.40
CA ALA A 98 1.52 0.29 4.81
C ALA A 98 2.24 0.05 3.48
N CYS A 99 2.37 1.10 2.64
CA CYS A 99 3.14 1.00 1.39
C CYS A 99 4.65 0.82 1.65
N CYS A 100 5.22 1.52 2.63
CA CYS A 100 6.63 1.33 3.01
C CYS A 100 6.88 -0.09 3.56
N ALA A 101 5.99 -0.61 4.39
CA ALA A 101 6.05 -2.00 4.87
C ALA A 101 5.96 -3.00 3.69
N SER A 102 5.05 -2.75 2.75
CA SER A 102 4.88 -3.53 1.52
C SER A 102 6.14 -3.59 0.66
N LEU A 103 6.86 -2.47 0.52
CA LEU A 103 8.16 -2.43 -0.17
C LEU A 103 9.23 -3.27 0.54
N GLY A 104 9.22 -3.26 1.88
CA GLY A 104 10.11 -4.08 2.71
C GLY A 104 9.87 -5.59 2.52
N GLU A 105 8.61 -6.02 2.62
CA GLU A 105 8.23 -7.42 2.46
C GLU A 105 8.54 -7.92 1.03
N ALA A 106 8.12 -7.19 -0.01
CA ALA A 106 8.37 -7.56 -1.39
C ALA A 106 9.87 -7.71 -1.72
N SER A 107 10.70 -6.83 -1.14
CA SER A 107 12.16 -6.90 -1.27
C SER A 107 12.75 -8.14 -0.60
N ASN A 108 12.35 -8.45 0.63
CA ASN A 108 12.85 -9.60 1.39
C ASN A 108 12.59 -10.92 0.67
N HIS A 109 11.45 -11.03 -0.02
CA HIS A 109 11.13 -12.22 -0.81
C HIS A 109 11.91 -12.33 -2.11
N THR A 110 12.30 -11.20 -2.71
CA THR A 110 13.14 -11.16 -3.90
C THR A 110 14.57 -11.63 -3.56
N SER A 111 15.15 -11.12 -2.46
CA SER A 111 16.51 -11.49 -2.03
C SER A 111 16.63 -12.97 -1.63
N ARG A 112 15.60 -13.54 -1.02
CA ARG A 112 15.60 -14.94 -0.54
C ARG A 112 15.44 -15.99 -1.65
N THR A 113 15.09 -15.56 -2.87
CA THR A 113 14.95 -16.45 -4.04
C THR A 113 16.23 -16.50 -4.87
N GLY A 114 17.23 -15.67 -4.55
CA GLY A 114 18.52 -15.58 -5.27
C GLY A 114 19.70 -16.27 -4.58
N ALA A 115 19.47 -17.00 -3.48
CA ALA A 115 20.48 -17.77 -2.74
C ALA A 115 20.31 -19.27 -2.96
#